data_AF-A0A9P8I508-F1
#
_entry.id   AF-A0A9P8I508-F1
#
_cell.length_a   1.000
_cell.length_b   1.000
_cell.length_c   1.000
_cell.angle_alpha   90.00
_cell.angle_beta   90.00
_cell.angle_gamma   90.00
#
_symmetry.space_group_name_H-M   'P 1'
#
loop_
_entity.id
_entity.type
_entity.pdbx_description
1 polymer ?
#
loop_
_entity_poly.entity_id
_entity_poly.type
_entity_poly.pdbx_seq_one_letter_code
_entity_poly.pdbx_strand_id
1 'polypeptide(L)'
;MAYAGFRFTERLLKAVRGEKGIIEPSYVYLPGVEGGAEIAKATGVEYFSVPIELGATGAEKAHNPLNDTNEYEKKLLEAATKGLKGNIEKGIDFVKNPPSK
;
A
#
# COMPACT_ATOMS: atom_id res chain seq x y z
N MET A 1 13.60 5.43 12.13
CA MET A 1 13.24 5.57 10.70
C MET A 1 14.32 5.10 9.74
N ALA A 2 15.59 5.52 9.90
CA ALA A 2 16.70 5.09 9.02
C ALA A 2 16.85 3.56 8.90
N TYR A 3 16.84 2.82 10.02
CA TYR A 3 16.94 1.36 10.01
C TYR A 3 15.79 0.67 9.25
N ALA A 4 14.54 1.12 9.44
CA ALA A 4 13.39 0.57 8.73
C ALA A 4 13.48 0.83 7.22
N GLY A 5 13.94 2.03 6.82
CA GLY A 5 14.20 2.35 5.42
C GLY A 5 15.30 1.48 4.82
N PHE A 6 16.40 1.27 5.54
CA PHE A 6 17.47 0.34 5.14
C PHE A 6 16.93 -1.08 4.95
N ARG A 7 16.20 -1.63 5.93
CA ARG A 7 15.66 -2.99 5.89
C ARG A 7 14.70 -3.19 4.71
N PHE A 8 13.81 -2.22 4.45
CA PHE A 8 12.91 -2.27 3.31
C PHE A 8 13.68 -2.21 1.97
N THR A 9 14.62 -1.26 1.86
CA THR A 9 15.41 -1.05 0.63
C THR A 9 16.28 -2.25 0.32
N GLU A 10 16.90 -2.88 1.32
CA GLU A 10 17.70 -4.09 1.14
C GLU A 10 16.87 -5.22 0.51
N ARG A 11 15.65 -5.45 1.01
CA ARG A 11 14.75 -6.46 0.46
C ARG A 11 14.25 -6.11 -0.94
N LEU A 12 13.95 -4.84 -1.20
CA LEU A 12 13.61 -4.37 -2.54
C LEU A 12 14.76 -4.63 -3.53
N LEU A 13 16.01 -4.35 -3.14
CA LEU A 13 17.18 -4.60 -4.00
C LEU A 13 17.40 -6.08 -4.27
N LYS A 14 17.13 -6.96 -3.30
CA LYS A 14 17.14 -8.41 -3.49
C LYS A 14 16.09 -8.87 -4.49
N ALA A 15 14.86 -8.35 -4.36
CA ALA A 15 13.76 -8.65 -5.27
C ALA A 15 14.06 -8.22 -6.72
N VAL A 16 14.60 -7.01 -6.89
CA VAL A 16 15.02 -6.48 -8.20
C VAL A 16 16.13 -7.35 -8.84
N ARG A 17 16.98 -7.99 -8.03
CA ARG A 17 18.01 -8.94 -8.50
C ARG A 17 17.48 -10.34 -8.82
N GLY A 18 16.18 -10.58 -8.67
CA GLY A 18 15.51 -11.84 -9.01
C GLY A 18 15.27 -12.79 -7.84
N GLU A 19 15.54 -12.37 -6.59
CA GLU A 19 15.11 -13.14 -5.42
C GLU A 19 13.58 -13.11 -5.30
N LYS A 20 12.95 -14.28 -5.10
CA LYS A 20 11.48 -14.44 -5.07
C LYS A 20 10.96 -14.62 -3.66
N GLY A 21 9.65 -14.41 -3.46
CA GLY A 21 8.98 -14.61 -2.17
C GLY A 21 9.31 -13.50 -1.16
N ILE A 22 9.78 -12.34 -1.62
CA ILE A 22 10.04 -11.19 -0.77
C ILE A 22 8.72 -10.44 -0.56
N ILE A 23 8.12 -10.64 0.61
CA ILE A 23 6.88 -9.97 0.99
C ILE A 23 7.17 -8.86 2.01
N GLU A 24 6.68 -7.66 1.71
CA GLU A 24 6.76 -6.49 2.58
C GLU A 24 5.46 -5.68 2.62
N PRO A 25 4.94 -5.29 3.80
CA PRO A 25 3.86 -4.32 3.91
C PRO A 25 4.28 -2.97 3.34
N SER A 26 3.57 -2.49 2.31
CA SER A 26 3.91 -1.23 1.62
C SER A 26 2.65 -0.46 1.26
N TYR A 27 2.70 0.87 1.41
CA TYR A 27 1.65 1.77 0.94
C TYR A 27 1.79 1.97 -0.57
N VAL A 28 0.88 1.39 -1.35
CA VAL A 28 0.95 1.37 -2.82
C VAL A 28 -0.35 1.82 -3.47
N TYR A 29 -0.27 2.21 -4.73
CA TYR A 29 -1.43 2.42 -5.59
C TYR A 29 -2.04 1.06 -5.97
N LEU A 30 -3.15 0.71 -5.36
CA LEU A 30 -3.78 -0.60 -5.46
C LEU A 30 -4.20 -0.97 -6.90
N PRO A 31 -4.81 -0.09 -7.71
CA PRO A 31 -5.16 -0.44 -9.10
C PRO A 31 -3.96 -0.76 -10.00
N GLY A 32 -2.74 -0.38 -9.58
CA GLY A 32 -1.50 -0.64 -10.31
C GLY A 32 -0.80 -1.94 -9.94
N VAL A 33 -1.33 -2.74 -8.99
CA VAL A 33 -0.71 -3.97 -8.50
C VAL A 33 -1.68 -5.14 -8.66
N GLU A 34 -1.19 -6.30 -9.09
CA GLU A 34 -2.03 -7.51 -9.21
C GLU A 34 -2.70 -7.84 -7.86
N GLY A 35 -4.01 -8.10 -7.86
CA GLY A 35 -4.78 -8.35 -6.63
C GLY A 35 -5.17 -7.09 -5.84
N GLY A 36 -4.64 -5.91 -6.18
CA GLY A 36 -4.94 -4.66 -5.48
C GLY A 36 -6.37 -4.16 -5.70
N ALA A 37 -7.00 -4.46 -6.85
CA ALA A 37 -8.36 -4.01 -7.15
C ALA A 37 -9.42 -4.51 -6.13
N GLU A 38 -9.28 -5.73 -5.62
CA GLU A 38 -10.19 -6.28 -4.61
C GLU A 38 -10.04 -5.55 -3.27
N ILE A 39 -8.80 -5.24 -2.89
CA ILE A 39 -8.47 -4.50 -1.67
C ILE A 39 -8.99 -3.07 -1.78
N ALA A 40 -8.86 -2.44 -2.94
CA ALA A 40 -9.37 -1.08 -3.18
C ALA A 40 -10.90 -1.04 -3.04
N LYS A 41 -11.58 -2.06 -3.57
CA LYS A 41 -13.04 -2.20 -3.42
C LYS A 41 -13.45 -2.42 -1.96
N ALA A 42 -12.72 -3.25 -1.21
CA ALA A 42 -13.01 -3.53 0.19
C ALA A 42 -12.75 -2.34 1.12
N THR A 43 -11.70 -1.57 0.86
CA THR A 43 -11.28 -0.42 1.69
C THR A 43 -11.90 0.91 1.25
N GLY A 44 -12.39 1.00 0.01
CA GLY A 44 -12.95 2.22 -0.56
C GLY A 44 -11.90 3.30 -0.88
N VAL A 45 -10.61 2.96 -0.91
CA VAL A 45 -9.50 3.87 -1.22
C VAL A 45 -8.56 3.27 -2.27
N GLU A 46 -7.92 4.12 -3.07
CA GLU A 46 -7.03 3.68 -4.15
C GLU A 46 -5.59 3.42 -3.68
N TYR A 47 -5.24 3.90 -2.48
CA TYR A 47 -3.93 3.70 -1.88
C TYR A 47 -4.09 3.10 -0.48
N PHE A 48 -3.43 1.98 -0.21
CA PHE A 48 -3.47 1.32 1.09
C PHE A 48 -2.19 0.53 1.35
N SER A 49 -1.90 0.26 2.63
CA SER A 49 -0.76 -0.58 3.02
C SER A 49 -1.19 -2.02 3.19
N VAL A 50 -0.69 -2.89 2.34
CA VAL A 50 -0.91 -4.35 2.39
C VAL A 50 0.40 -5.09 2.15
N PRO A 51 0.50 -6.37 2.55
CA PRO A 51 1.64 -7.19 2.16
C PRO A 51 1.70 -7.29 0.63
N ILE A 52 2.79 -6.82 0.05
CA ILE A 52 3.07 -6.95 -1.38
C ILE A 52 4.25 -7.89 -1.61
N GLU A 53 4.15 -8.73 -2.62
CA GLU A 53 5.29 -9.44 -3.18
C GLU A 53 6.08 -8.49 -4.08
N LEU A 54 7.35 -8.30 -3.74
CA LEU A 54 8.31 -7.54 -4.51
C LEU A 54 9.00 -8.46 -5.51
N GLY A 55 9.17 -7.98 -6.75
CA GLY A 55 9.95 -8.67 -7.77
C GLY A 55 10.77 -7.72 -8.64
N ALA A 56 11.11 -8.16 -9.84
CA ALA A 56 12.05 -7.48 -10.72
C ALA A 56 11.53 -6.10 -11.18
N THR A 57 10.20 -5.95 -11.27
CA THR A 57 9.54 -4.71 -11.72
C THR A 57 8.89 -3.91 -10.59
N GLY A 58 9.24 -4.18 -9.34
CA GLY A 58 8.69 -3.49 -8.17
C GLY A 58 7.60 -4.30 -7.46
N ALA A 59 6.46 -3.66 -7.17
CA ALA A 59 5.32 -4.33 -6.53
C ALA A 59 4.57 -5.17 -7.57
N GLU A 60 4.69 -6.50 -7.49
CA GLU A 60 4.11 -7.40 -8.50
C GLU A 60 2.73 -7.90 -8.07
N LYS A 61 2.57 -8.27 -6.80
CA LYS A 61 1.32 -8.85 -6.28
C LYS A 61 0.98 -8.32 -4.91
N ALA A 62 -0.28 -7.99 -4.69
CA ALA A 62 -0.83 -7.63 -3.39
C ALA A 62 -1.56 -8.84 -2.79
N HIS A 63 -1.28 -9.12 -1.52
CA HIS A 63 -2.03 -10.10 -0.75
C HIS A 63 -3.14 -9.37 0.02
N ASN A 64 -4.34 -9.94 0.03
CA ASN A 64 -5.50 -9.36 0.69
C ASN A 64 -5.68 -9.94 2.11
N PRO A 65 -5.23 -9.25 3.18
CA PRO A 65 -5.41 -9.73 4.55
C PRO A 65 -6.82 -9.45 5.10
N LEU A 66 -7.66 -8.71 4.36
CA LEU A 66 -8.91 -8.18 4.90
C LEU A 66 -9.97 -9.27 5.13
N ASN A 67 -9.87 -10.38 4.40
CA ASN A 67 -10.79 -11.52 4.51
C ASN A 67 -10.73 -12.20 5.89
N ASP A 68 -9.57 -12.18 6.55
CA ASP A 68 -9.33 -12.89 7.81
C ASP A 68 -9.50 -11.99 9.05
N THR A 69 -10.08 -10.78 8.87
CA THR A 69 -10.18 -9.79 9.95
C THR A 69 -11.31 -10.09 10.95
N ASN A 70 -11.00 -9.95 12.22
CA ASN A 70 -11.98 -10.05 13.30
C ASN A 70 -12.78 -8.73 13.47
N GLU A 71 -13.82 -8.75 14.30
CA GLU A 71 -14.68 -7.57 14.51
C GLU A 71 -13.94 -6.33 15.04
N TYR A 72 -12.91 -6.54 15.86
CA TYR A 72 -12.10 -5.44 16.40
C TYR A 72 -11.27 -4.80 15.31
N GLU A 73 -10.60 -5.60 14.46
CA GLU A 73 -9.81 -5.14 13.33
C GLU A 73 -10.68 -4.40 12.28
N LYS A 74 -11.89 -4.90 12.02
CA LYS A 74 -12.84 -4.24 11.11
C LYS A 74 -13.18 -2.82 11.57
N LYS A 75 -13.43 -2.62 12.88
CA LYS A 75 -13.67 -1.28 13.45
C LYS A 75 -12.47 -0.34 13.27
N LEU A 76 -11.25 -0.85 13.42
CA LEU A 76 -10.03 -0.06 13.19
C LEU A 76 -9.86 0.28 11.71
N LEU A 77 -10.15 -0.66 10.81
CA LEU A 77 -10.07 -0.45 9.36
C LEU A 77 -11.09 0.60 8.89
N GLU A 78 -12.31 0.58 9.40
CA GLU A 78 -13.33 1.60 9.12
C GLU A 78 -12.87 3.00 9.55
N ALA A 79 -12.32 3.11 10.76
CA ALA A 79 -11.78 4.39 11.25
C ALA A 79 -10.59 4.88 10.40
N ALA A 80 -9.67 3.97 10.06
CA ALA A 80 -8.47 4.28 9.28
C ALA A 80 -8.81 4.70 7.85
N THR A 81 -9.66 3.95 7.15
CA THR A 81 -10.05 4.24 5.75
C THR A 81 -10.79 5.56 5.62
N LYS A 82 -11.66 5.91 6.61
CA LYS A 82 -12.34 7.21 6.66
C LYS A 82 -11.36 8.38 6.71
N GLY A 83 -10.34 8.31 7.57
CA GLY A 83 -9.31 9.35 7.66
C GLY A 83 -8.37 9.35 6.46
N LEU A 84 -8.00 8.17 5.98
CA LEU A 84 -7.06 7.98 4.88
C LEU A 84 -7.60 8.56 3.56
N LYS A 85 -8.89 8.43 3.29
CA LYS A 85 -9.53 9.02 2.10
C LYS A 85 -9.25 10.51 1.97
N GLY A 86 -9.46 11.27 3.06
CA GLY A 86 -9.19 12.72 3.06
C GLY A 86 -7.70 13.06 2.89
N ASN A 87 -6.79 12.21 3.36
CA ASN A 87 -5.34 12.42 3.15
C ASN A 87 -4.93 12.16 1.69
N ILE A 88 -5.50 11.12 1.06
CA ILE A 88 -5.27 10.82 -0.36
C ILE A 88 -5.77 11.97 -1.23
N GLU A 89 -7.02 12.41 -1.01
CA GLU A 89 -7.62 13.52 -1.76
C GLU A 89 -6.77 14.79 -1.64
N LYS A 90 -6.32 15.17 -0.44
CA LYS A 90 -5.42 16.30 -0.23
C LYS A 90 -4.11 16.17 -1.01
N GLY A 91 -3.52 14.96 -1.06
CA GLY A 91 -2.30 14.72 -1.82
C GLY A 91 -2.50 14.90 -3.33
N ILE A 92 -3.62 14.41 -3.86
CA ILE A 92 -3.99 14.57 -5.27
C ILE A 92 -4.28 16.05 -5.59
N ASP A 93 -5.03 16.73 -4.73
CA ASP A 93 -5.41 18.13 -4.91
C ASP A 93 -4.21 19.05 -4.85
N PHE A 94 -3.23 18.79 -3.98
CA PHE A 94 -1.99 19.55 -3.93
C PHE A 94 -1.23 19.53 -5.26
N VAL A 95 -1.21 18.39 -5.95
CA VAL A 95 -0.55 18.26 -7.26
C VAL A 95 -1.37 18.93 -8.37
N LYS A 96 -2.69 18.82 -8.34
CA LYS A 96 -3.59 19.41 -9.36
C LYS A 96 -3.74 20.92 -9.22
N ASN A 97 -3.76 21.42 -7.99
CA ASN A 97 -4.00 22.81 -7.61
C ASN A 97 -2.91 23.28 -6.63
N PRO A 98 -1.64 23.35 -7.06
CA PRO A 98 -0.54 23.73 -6.18
C PRO A 98 -0.75 25.15 -5.66
N PRO A 99 -0.44 25.42 -4.38
CA PRO A 99 -0.54 26.76 -3.84
C PRO A 99 0.34 27.72 -4.65
N SER A 100 -0.18 28.92 -4.93
CA SER A 100 0.60 29.98 -5.55
C SER A 100 1.83 30.28 -4.68
N LYS A 101 3.01 30.41 -5.32
CA LYS A 101 4.27 30.77 -4.66
C LYS A 101 4.18 32.09 -3.91
#